data_AF-A0A8J5VPL6-F1
#
_entry.id   AF-A0A8J5VPL6-F1
#
_cell.length_a   1.000
_cell.length_b   1.000
_cell.length_c   1.000
_cell.angle_alpha   90.00
_cell.angle_beta   90.00
_cell.angle_gamma   90.00
#
_symmetry.space_group_name_H-M   'P 1'
#
loop_
_entity.id
_entity.type
_entity.pdbx_description
1 polymer ?
#
loop_
_entity_poly.entity_id
_entity_poly.type
_entity_poly.pdbx_seq_one_letter_code
_entity_poly.pdbx_strand_id
1 'polypeptide(L)'
;MVASSGKKHLLTTEVESILKDLWKNESRFCMLLCDFQQNTLSMSDKRRGYEMFFLKNLLVAPNRFRPSISSSLGIMEHPQNVLLGKVQEANLALQQSTAASNHMDILRRWMDLQRSVNVLYDSSKGLVKSEKNAQGIRQLLEKKEGVLRQKMMGKRVNYACRSVISPDPYLAVNEIGIPPVFATRLTYPEKVTPWNARKLQEAIKNGANIHPGATHYRDNNNMYKLQALLFKRRAIAKLLPASRGSISQAGKDPKCEFESKVVYRHLQDGDIVLVNRQPTLHKPSMMAHFVRVLPGEKTIRMHYANCSTYNADFDGDEMNVHFPQDEISRAEAINIVDANKQYIGPRSGDAVRGLIQDHIVGAVLLTKLDTFLTREEYNQFVYGSCVPSSTCSSHQIGKKISIMNDDNALEPVPPAIWKPKPLWTGKQVITTILNHVTKGHPPFTVEQKGRISKEYLIPKYKDEDKAKDKARDPSEQVLYVHDNELIKGMIDKAQFGKYGIVHTVHELYGAETAGVLLSAFSRLFTMVLQRG
;
A
#
# COMPACT_ATOMS: atom_id res chain seq x y z
N MET A 1 -56.28 27.18 11.86
CA MET A 1 -56.02 28.32 12.75
C MET A 1 -54.52 28.54 12.87
N VAL A 2 -53.97 29.52 12.15
CA VAL A 2 -52.71 30.16 12.50
C VAL A 2 -52.88 31.63 12.16
N ALA A 3 -52.89 32.47 13.20
CA ALA A 3 -52.28 33.81 13.28
C ALA A 3 -53.14 34.79 14.11
N SER A 4 -52.93 34.79 15.42
CA SER A 4 -52.96 36.01 16.24
C SER A 4 -51.51 36.46 16.50
N SER A 5 -50.82 36.90 15.45
CA SER A 5 -49.63 37.74 15.60
C SER A 5 -49.62 38.69 14.41
N GLY A 6 -49.59 40.01 14.66
CA GLY A 6 -49.62 41.07 13.64
C GLY A 6 -48.37 41.15 12.76
N LYS A 7 -47.81 40.01 12.34
CA LYS A 7 -46.66 39.91 11.45
C LYS A 7 -47.17 39.83 10.01
N LYS A 8 -46.92 40.88 9.23
CA LYS A 8 -47.20 40.93 7.79
C LYS A 8 -46.24 39.95 7.07
N HIS A 9 -46.79 38.99 6.34
CA HIS A 9 -46.00 38.11 5.48
C HIS A 9 -45.69 38.85 4.17
N LEU A 10 -44.41 38.92 3.79
CA LEU A 10 -43.95 39.54 2.55
C LEU A 10 -43.87 38.49 1.45
N LEU A 11 -44.19 38.90 0.22
CA LEU A 11 -43.96 38.09 -0.98
C LEU A 11 -42.46 38.06 -1.32
N THR A 12 -42.02 36.98 -1.95
CA THR A 12 -40.62 36.83 -2.41
C THR A 12 -40.23 37.93 -3.41
N THR A 13 -41.16 38.38 -4.24
CA THR A 13 -40.98 39.49 -5.19
C THR A 13 -40.82 40.85 -4.50
N GLU A 14 -41.53 41.08 -3.40
CA GLU A 14 -41.36 42.28 -2.58
C GLU A 14 -39.96 42.29 -1.95
N VAL A 15 -39.50 41.15 -1.43
CA VAL A 15 -38.15 41.01 -0.88
C VAL A 15 -37.08 41.21 -1.97
N GLU A 16 -37.29 40.68 -3.19
CA GLU A 16 -36.40 40.93 -4.33
C GLU A 16 -36.32 42.42 -4.67
N SER A 17 -37.44 43.15 -4.64
CA SER A 17 -37.48 44.59 -4.91
C SER A 17 -36.69 45.40 -3.86
N ILE A 18 -36.84 45.05 -2.58
CA ILE A 18 -36.13 45.71 -1.47
C ILE A 18 -34.62 45.49 -1.61
N LEU A 19 -34.18 44.25 -1.89
CA LEU A 19 -32.76 43.96 -2.07
C LEU A 19 -32.19 44.60 -3.33
N LYS A 20 -32.97 44.71 -4.40
CA LYS A 20 -32.58 45.44 -5.61
C LYS A 20 -32.33 46.92 -5.32
N ASP A 21 -33.19 47.56 -4.54
CA ASP A 21 -33.02 48.96 -4.14
C ASP A 21 -31.80 49.15 -3.21
N LEU A 22 -31.56 48.20 -2.30
CA LEU A 22 -30.36 48.20 -1.47
C LEU A 22 -29.08 48.09 -2.31
N TRP A 23 -29.01 47.16 -3.27
CA TRP A 23 -27.84 47.03 -4.16
C TRP A 23 -27.67 48.22 -5.10
N LYS A 24 -28.74 48.95 -5.41
CA LYS A 24 -28.69 50.18 -6.21
C LYS A 24 -28.14 51.35 -5.40
N ASN A 25 -28.58 51.50 -4.15
CA ASN A 25 -28.19 52.61 -3.28
C ASN A 25 -26.81 52.39 -2.63
N GLU A 26 -26.56 51.19 -2.11
CA GLU A 26 -25.36 50.84 -1.33
C GLU A 26 -24.43 49.85 -2.06
N SER A 27 -24.30 50.02 -3.38
CA SER A 27 -23.52 49.12 -4.25
C SER A 27 -22.07 48.91 -3.78
N ARG A 28 -21.41 49.95 -3.22
CA ARG A 28 -20.03 49.88 -2.73
C ARG A 28 -19.90 48.97 -1.51
N PHE A 29 -20.85 49.05 -0.58
CA PHE A 29 -20.87 48.20 0.62
C PHE A 29 -21.20 46.75 0.27
N CYS A 30 -22.25 46.52 -0.53
CA CYS A 30 -22.63 45.19 -0.99
C CYS A 30 -21.53 44.51 -1.80
N MET A 31 -20.75 45.27 -2.58
CA MET A 31 -19.58 44.77 -3.30
C MET A 31 -18.52 44.19 -2.35
N LEU A 32 -18.21 44.89 -1.25
CA LEU A 32 -17.20 44.44 -0.28
C LEU A 32 -17.59 43.13 0.42
N LEU A 33 -18.89 42.87 0.57
CA LEU A 33 -19.40 41.62 1.16
C LEU A 33 -19.29 40.41 0.22
N CYS A 34 -19.47 40.61 -1.09
CA CYS A 34 -19.57 39.52 -2.06
C CYS A 34 -18.30 39.31 -2.90
N ASP A 35 -17.40 40.29 -2.99
CA ASP A 35 -16.20 40.26 -3.84
C ASP A 35 -14.91 40.29 -2.99
N PHE A 36 -14.62 39.18 -2.30
CA PHE A 36 -13.43 39.04 -1.46
C PHE A 36 -12.10 39.12 -2.23
N GLN A 37 -12.12 38.86 -3.55
CA GLN A 37 -10.91 38.86 -4.40
C GLN A 37 -10.79 40.09 -5.31
N GLN A 38 -11.73 41.06 -5.22
CA GLN A 38 -11.73 42.40 -5.85
C GLN A 38 -11.48 42.48 -7.38
N ASN A 39 -11.44 41.39 -8.16
CA ASN A 39 -10.74 41.43 -9.46
C ASN A 39 -11.42 40.82 -10.70
N THR A 40 -12.74 40.66 -10.78
CA THR A 40 -13.32 40.05 -12.02
C THR A 40 -14.61 40.64 -12.58
N LEU A 41 -15.33 41.50 -11.86
CA LEU A 41 -16.66 41.95 -12.28
C LEU A 41 -16.74 43.45 -12.54
N SER A 42 -17.42 43.83 -13.63
CA SER A 42 -17.78 45.22 -13.94
C SER A 42 -18.68 45.80 -12.83
N MET A 43 -18.65 47.12 -12.65
CA MET A 43 -19.56 47.84 -11.74
C MET A 43 -21.04 47.58 -12.05
N SER A 44 -21.38 47.28 -13.31
CA SER A 44 -22.74 46.90 -13.72
C SER A 44 -23.15 45.52 -13.18
N ASP A 45 -22.26 44.54 -13.23
CA ASP A 45 -22.53 43.17 -12.78
C ASP A 45 -22.57 43.10 -11.26
N LYS A 46 -21.76 43.94 -10.60
CA LYS A 46 -21.77 44.14 -9.15
C LYS A 46 -23.09 44.71 -8.64
N ARG A 47 -23.76 45.59 -9.40
CA ARG A 47 -25.10 46.12 -9.08
C ARG A 47 -26.22 45.09 -9.24
N ARG A 48 -26.00 44.00 -9.98
CA ARG A 48 -26.93 42.87 -10.11
C ARG A 48 -26.66 41.75 -9.09
N GLY A 49 -25.75 41.96 -8.15
CA GLY A 49 -25.36 40.95 -7.15
C GLY A 49 -26.52 40.40 -6.32
N TYR A 50 -27.60 41.17 -6.08
CA TYR A 50 -28.77 40.69 -5.35
C TYR A 50 -29.44 39.46 -6.00
N GLU A 51 -29.30 39.27 -7.32
CA GLU A 51 -29.89 38.14 -8.05
C GLU A 51 -29.34 36.79 -7.56
N MET A 52 -28.13 36.76 -6.96
CA MET A 52 -27.51 35.52 -6.47
C MET A 52 -28.29 34.82 -5.35
N PHE A 53 -29.14 35.57 -4.62
CA PHE A 53 -29.94 35.03 -3.52
C PHE A 53 -31.26 34.41 -3.98
N PHE A 54 -31.65 34.61 -5.24
CA PHE A 54 -32.94 34.18 -5.78
C PHE A 54 -32.76 33.17 -6.91
N LEU A 55 -33.47 32.05 -6.80
CA LEU A 55 -33.49 31.02 -7.84
C LEU A 55 -34.71 31.22 -8.75
N LYS A 56 -34.48 31.77 -9.95
CA LYS A 56 -35.52 31.87 -10.99
C LYS A 56 -35.65 30.57 -11.80
N ASN A 57 -34.52 29.92 -12.05
CA ASN A 57 -34.44 28.67 -12.80
C ASN A 57 -33.76 27.60 -11.95
N LEU A 58 -34.32 26.39 -11.93
CA LEU A 58 -33.71 25.23 -11.26
C LEU A 58 -32.96 24.38 -12.27
N LEU A 59 -31.66 24.17 -12.04
CA LEU A 59 -30.85 23.29 -12.88
C LEU A 59 -31.13 21.82 -12.55
N VAL A 60 -31.47 21.04 -13.57
CA VAL A 60 -31.75 19.62 -13.43
C VAL A 60 -30.54 18.81 -13.88
N ALA A 61 -30.05 17.91 -13.00
CA ALA A 61 -28.92 17.07 -13.33
C ALA A 61 -29.23 16.12 -14.50
N PRO A 62 -28.29 15.88 -15.44
CA PRO A 62 -28.46 14.91 -16.52
C PRO A 62 -28.84 13.51 -16.02
N ASN A 63 -29.55 12.74 -16.86
CA ASN A 63 -30.10 11.42 -16.49
C ASN A 63 -29.03 10.43 -16.01
N ARG A 64 -27.78 10.52 -16.50
CA ARG A 64 -26.66 9.68 -16.04
C ARG A 64 -26.39 9.79 -14.53
N PHE A 65 -26.70 10.94 -13.91
CA PHE A 65 -26.49 11.18 -12.48
C PHE A 65 -27.73 10.88 -11.62
N ARG A 66 -28.84 10.48 -12.24
CA ARG A 66 -30.10 10.12 -11.57
C ARG A 66 -30.64 8.79 -12.11
N PRO A 67 -29.85 7.69 -12.07
CA PRO A 67 -30.29 6.41 -12.61
C PRO A 67 -31.42 5.82 -11.75
N SER A 68 -32.34 5.08 -12.39
CA SER A 68 -33.33 4.25 -11.68
C SER A 68 -32.63 3.15 -10.87
N ILE A 69 -33.18 2.83 -9.72
CA ILE A 69 -32.63 1.81 -8.82
C ILE A 69 -33.43 0.53 -9.03
N SER A 70 -32.81 -0.50 -9.61
CA SER A 70 -33.41 -1.83 -9.70
C SER A 70 -33.21 -2.58 -8.37
N SER A 71 -34.31 -2.93 -7.71
CA SER A 71 -34.33 -3.83 -6.55
C SER A 71 -34.96 -5.17 -6.94
N SER A 72 -34.81 -6.19 -6.10
CA SER A 72 -35.50 -7.49 -6.28
C SER A 72 -37.03 -7.35 -6.31
N LEU A 73 -37.57 -6.26 -5.74
CA LEU A 73 -38.99 -5.94 -5.69
C LEU A 73 -39.49 -5.09 -6.89
N GLY A 74 -38.61 -4.72 -7.83
CA GLY A 74 -38.96 -3.91 -9.00
C GLY A 74 -38.04 -2.71 -9.23
N ILE A 75 -38.34 -1.94 -10.27
CA ILE A 75 -37.59 -0.72 -10.63
C ILE A 75 -38.18 0.46 -9.84
N MET A 76 -37.36 1.07 -9.00
CA MET A 76 -37.72 2.28 -8.27
C MET A 76 -37.08 3.51 -8.91
N GLU A 77 -37.78 4.63 -8.81
CA GLU A 77 -37.27 5.91 -9.26
C GLU A 77 -36.15 6.44 -8.35
N HIS A 78 -35.23 7.23 -8.90
CA HIS A 78 -34.17 7.88 -8.14
C HIS A 78 -34.75 8.89 -7.13
N PRO A 79 -34.28 8.93 -5.86
CA PRO A 79 -34.81 9.82 -4.82
C PRO A 79 -34.84 11.30 -5.20
N GLN A 80 -33.84 11.77 -5.97
CA GLN A 80 -33.79 13.16 -6.44
C GLN A 80 -34.91 13.48 -7.44
N ASN A 81 -35.35 12.52 -8.26
CA ASN A 81 -36.44 12.76 -9.21
C ASN A 81 -37.76 12.91 -8.48
N VAL A 82 -38.00 12.14 -7.41
CA VAL A 82 -39.18 12.29 -6.56
C VAL A 82 -39.27 13.70 -5.97
N LEU A 83 -38.14 14.26 -5.54
CA LEU A 83 -38.09 15.64 -5.03
C LEU A 83 -38.30 16.68 -6.14
N LEU A 84 -37.73 16.46 -7.33
CA LEU A 84 -37.93 17.33 -8.48
C LEU A 84 -39.38 17.31 -8.98
N GLY A 85 -40.03 16.14 -8.97
CA GLY A 85 -41.45 15.99 -9.29
C GLY A 85 -42.33 16.83 -8.37
N LYS A 86 -42.07 16.80 -7.06
CA LYS A 86 -42.77 17.66 -6.09
C LYS A 86 -42.57 19.16 -6.35
N VAL A 87 -41.37 19.57 -6.78
CA VAL A 87 -41.12 20.98 -7.18
C VAL A 87 -41.92 21.34 -8.42
N GLN A 88 -41.97 20.45 -9.42
CA GLN A 88 -42.72 20.66 -10.65
C GLN A 88 -44.24 20.74 -10.39
N GLU A 89 -44.79 19.85 -9.58
CA GLU A 89 -46.20 19.86 -9.17
C GLU A 89 -46.57 21.16 -8.43
N ALA A 90 -45.73 21.59 -7.48
CA ALA A 90 -45.93 22.85 -6.76
C ALA A 90 -45.87 24.07 -7.69
N ASN A 91 -44.98 24.05 -8.69
CA ASN A 91 -44.87 25.12 -9.67
C ASN A 91 -46.10 25.21 -10.60
N LEU A 92 -46.60 24.05 -11.07
CA LEU A 92 -47.82 23.99 -11.88
C LEU A 92 -49.05 24.46 -11.09
N ALA A 93 -49.15 24.09 -9.80
CA ALA A 93 -50.23 24.53 -8.92
C ALA A 93 -50.20 26.05 -8.70
N LEU A 94 -49.00 26.64 -8.54
CA LEU A 94 -48.84 28.09 -8.44
C LEU A 94 -49.30 28.79 -9.74
N GLN A 95 -48.89 28.27 -10.90
CA GLN A 95 -49.27 28.80 -12.21
C GLN A 95 -50.80 28.82 -12.40
N GLN A 96 -51.49 27.75 -12.02
CA GLN A 96 -52.96 27.67 -12.08
C GLN A 96 -53.65 28.65 -11.13
N SER A 97 -53.13 28.82 -9.91
CA SER A 97 -53.71 29.74 -8.90
C SER A 97 -53.51 31.21 -9.23
N THR A 98 -52.50 31.56 -10.05
CA THR A 98 -52.25 32.95 -10.45
C THR A 98 -53.38 33.51 -11.34
N ALA A 99 -54.18 32.62 -11.95
CA ALA A 99 -55.37 32.99 -12.71
C ALA A 99 -56.60 33.27 -11.83
N ALA A 100 -56.58 32.91 -10.54
CA ALA A 100 -57.69 33.12 -9.59
C ALA A 100 -57.29 34.17 -8.54
N SER A 101 -58.01 35.30 -8.47
CA SER A 101 -57.66 36.55 -7.74
C SER A 101 -57.47 36.49 -6.21
N ASN A 102 -57.32 35.33 -5.57
CA ASN A 102 -57.18 35.24 -4.12
C ASN A 102 -55.73 35.38 -3.65
N HIS A 103 -55.40 36.53 -3.06
CA HIS A 103 -54.05 36.85 -2.55
C HIS A 103 -53.51 35.85 -1.51
N MET A 104 -54.36 35.36 -0.61
CA MET A 104 -53.95 34.39 0.43
C MET A 104 -53.62 33.01 -0.13
N ASP A 105 -54.30 32.60 -1.20
CA ASP A 105 -54.05 31.31 -1.85
C ASP A 105 -52.70 31.33 -2.59
N ILE A 106 -52.39 32.44 -3.27
CA ILE A 106 -51.10 32.67 -3.93
C ILE A 106 -49.95 32.60 -2.92
N LEU A 107 -50.08 33.26 -1.77
CA LEU A 107 -49.08 33.21 -0.69
C LEU A 107 -48.83 31.78 -0.20
N ARG A 108 -49.89 31.00 0.00
CA ARG A 108 -49.78 29.61 0.44
C ARG A 108 -49.06 28.75 -0.60
N ARG A 109 -49.38 28.92 -1.90
CA ARG A 109 -48.73 28.19 -2.99
C ARG A 109 -47.25 28.54 -3.12
N TRP A 110 -46.88 29.81 -2.94
CA TRP A 110 -45.47 30.24 -2.87
C TRP A 110 -44.71 29.57 -1.72
N MET A 111 -45.33 29.47 -0.53
CA MET A 111 -44.72 28.78 0.60
C MET A 111 -44.52 27.28 0.33
N ASP A 112 -45.46 26.63 -0.35
CA ASP A 112 -45.34 25.22 -0.72
C ASP A 112 -44.23 25.00 -1.77
N LEU A 113 -44.12 25.86 -2.79
CA LEU A 113 -43.01 25.82 -3.76
C LEU A 113 -41.66 26.02 -3.06
N GLN A 114 -41.54 27.04 -2.20
CA GLN A 114 -40.33 27.28 -1.42
C GLN A 114 -39.98 26.09 -0.52
N ARG A 115 -40.98 25.42 0.06
CA ARG A 115 -40.78 24.20 0.85
C ARG A 115 -40.22 23.06 0.01
N SER A 116 -40.80 22.79 -1.17
CA SER A 116 -40.32 21.74 -2.06
C SER A 116 -38.87 21.98 -2.50
N VAL A 117 -38.51 23.23 -2.83
CA VAL A 117 -37.12 23.61 -3.18
C VAL A 117 -36.20 23.48 -1.96
N ASN A 118 -36.66 23.90 -0.77
CA ASN A 118 -35.87 23.75 0.45
C ASN A 118 -35.54 22.28 0.74
N VAL A 119 -36.53 21.37 0.63
CA VAL A 119 -36.32 19.93 0.88
C VAL A 119 -35.39 19.29 -0.16
N LEU A 120 -35.43 19.76 -1.43
CA LEU A 120 -34.50 19.31 -2.47
C LEU A 120 -33.03 19.58 -2.09
N TYR A 121 -32.73 20.78 -1.59
CA TYR A 121 -31.37 21.15 -1.21
C TYR A 121 -30.99 20.67 0.19
N ASP A 122 -31.89 20.83 1.16
CA ASP A 122 -31.65 20.53 2.56
C ASP A 122 -32.88 19.92 3.22
N SER A 123 -32.85 18.60 3.42
CA SER A 123 -33.95 17.86 4.03
C SER A 123 -34.23 18.30 5.47
N SER A 124 -33.28 18.88 6.21
CA SER A 124 -33.52 19.33 7.59
C SER A 124 -34.52 20.49 7.67
N LYS A 125 -34.70 21.23 6.57
CA LYS A 125 -35.69 22.31 6.45
C LYS A 125 -37.11 21.80 6.16
N GLY A 126 -37.29 20.49 6.00
CA GLY A 126 -38.62 19.87 5.89
C GLY A 126 -39.43 20.02 7.18
N LEU A 127 -40.74 20.19 7.05
CA LEU A 127 -41.63 20.33 8.23
C LEU A 127 -42.08 18.96 8.74
N VAL A 128 -42.28 18.00 7.82
CA VAL A 128 -42.79 16.66 8.13
C VAL A 128 -41.62 15.68 8.32
N LYS A 129 -41.77 14.70 9.23
CA LYS A 129 -40.74 13.66 9.47
C LYS A 129 -40.31 12.92 8.20
N SER A 130 -41.24 12.66 7.28
CA SER A 130 -40.94 12.03 5.98
C SER A 130 -40.01 12.90 5.12
N GLU A 131 -40.22 14.22 5.12
CA GLU A 131 -39.37 15.18 4.38
C GLU A 131 -37.98 15.30 5.03
N LYS A 132 -37.90 15.25 6.36
CA LYS A 132 -36.61 15.28 7.09
C LYS A 132 -35.73 14.06 6.80
N ASN A 133 -36.33 12.94 6.45
CA ASN A 133 -35.63 11.71 6.07
C ASN A 133 -35.26 11.65 4.58
N ALA A 134 -35.65 12.64 3.77
CA ALA A 134 -35.28 12.69 2.35
C ALA A 134 -33.76 12.88 2.17
N GLN A 135 -33.23 12.40 1.05
CA GLN A 135 -31.83 12.62 0.68
C GLN A 135 -31.71 13.91 -0.15
N GLY A 136 -31.72 15.05 0.54
CA GLY A 136 -31.40 16.34 -0.09
C GLY A 136 -29.95 16.41 -0.55
N ILE A 137 -29.63 17.38 -1.42
CA ILE A 137 -28.29 17.55 -1.99
C ILE A 137 -27.23 17.74 -0.90
N ARG A 138 -27.53 18.54 0.12
CA ARG A 138 -26.63 18.77 1.26
C ARG A 138 -26.31 17.47 2.02
N GLN A 139 -27.33 16.65 2.27
CA GLN A 139 -27.19 15.37 2.97
C GLN A 139 -26.32 14.37 2.18
N LEU A 140 -26.36 14.42 0.84
CA LEU A 140 -25.51 13.61 -0.03
C LEU A 140 -24.03 14.01 0.06
N LEU A 141 -23.74 15.28 0.34
CA LEU A 141 -22.38 15.82 0.40
C LEU A 141 -21.74 15.68 1.79
N GLU A 142 -22.45 16.05 2.86
CA GLU A 142 -21.86 16.28 4.19
C GLU A 142 -21.70 15.03 5.06
N LYS A 143 -22.44 13.95 4.78
CA LYS A 143 -22.41 12.74 5.63
C LYS A 143 -21.03 12.07 5.63
N LYS A 144 -20.75 11.24 6.65
CA LYS A 144 -19.57 10.35 6.67
C LYS A 144 -19.54 9.42 5.46
N GLU A 145 -20.71 8.94 5.05
CA GLU A 145 -20.95 8.19 3.82
C GLU A 145 -21.24 9.08 2.60
N GLY A 146 -21.11 10.40 2.76
CA GLY A 146 -21.31 11.38 1.70
C GLY A 146 -20.21 11.35 0.65
N VAL A 147 -20.47 12.04 -0.47
CA VAL A 147 -19.60 12.03 -1.65
C VAL A 147 -18.17 12.46 -1.35
N LEU A 148 -17.99 13.51 -0.54
CA LEU A 148 -16.66 14.07 -0.25
C LEU A 148 -15.75 13.04 0.43
N ARG A 149 -16.21 12.40 1.51
CA ARG A 149 -15.39 11.47 2.28
C ARG A 149 -15.32 10.08 1.63
N GLN A 150 -16.44 9.55 1.15
CA GLN A 150 -16.54 8.16 0.71
C GLN A 150 -16.22 7.94 -0.77
N LYS A 151 -16.30 8.99 -1.61
CA LYS A 151 -16.09 8.88 -3.06
C LYS A 151 -14.97 9.76 -3.60
N MET A 152 -14.60 10.85 -2.91
CA MET A 152 -13.46 11.68 -3.31
C MET A 152 -12.21 11.32 -2.51
N MET A 153 -12.26 11.39 -1.18
CA MET A 153 -11.10 11.11 -0.30
C MET A 153 -10.78 9.62 -0.24
N GLY A 154 -11.79 8.78 0.03
CA GLY A 154 -11.68 7.32 -0.09
C GLY A 154 -12.27 6.85 -1.41
N LYS A 155 -11.61 5.91 -2.09
CA LYS A 155 -12.13 5.26 -3.29
C LYS A 155 -11.86 3.77 -3.23
N ARG A 156 -12.76 2.98 -3.82
CA ARG A 156 -12.42 1.60 -4.18
C ARG A 156 -11.50 1.64 -5.38
N VAL A 157 -10.46 0.83 -5.35
CA VAL A 157 -9.42 0.79 -6.38
C VAL A 157 -9.46 -0.52 -7.13
N ASN A 158 -9.06 -0.47 -8.40
CA ASN A 158 -8.79 -1.67 -9.21
C ASN A 158 -7.39 -2.22 -8.85
N TYR A 159 -7.04 -3.38 -9.40
CA TYR A 159 -5.71 -4.00 -9.25
C TYR A 159 -5.28 -4.17 -7.79
N ALA A 160 -6.22 -4.61 -6.94
CA ALA A 160 -5.97 -4.93 -5.55
C ALA A 160 -6.60 -6.27 -5.18
N CYS A 161 -6.04 -6.93 -4.18
CA CYS A 161 -6.59 -8.14 -3.58
C CYS A 161 -6.51 -8.08 -2.06
N ARG A 162 -7.23 -8.98 -1.39
CA ARG A 162 -7.27 -9.13 0.07
C ARG A 162 -7.30 -10.62 0.39
N SER A 163 -6.56 -11.03 1.40
CA SER A 163 -6.64 -12.38 1.97
C SER A 163 -6.13 -12.37 3.40
N VAL A 164 -6.41 -13.46 4.12
CA VAL A 164 -5.80 -13.76 5.40
C VAL A 164 -4.29 -13.92 5.22
N ILE A 165 -3.52 -13.47 6.21
CA ILE A 165 -2.08 -13.64 6.24
C ILE A 165 -1.66 -14.89 7.00
N SER A 166 -0.56 -15.49 6.58
CA SER A 166 0.05 -16.63 7.25
C SER A 166 1.57 -16.42 7.34
N PRO A 167 2.23 -16.92 8.38
CA PRO A 167 3.65 -16.71 8.55
C PRO A 167 4.49 -17.52 7.55
N ASP A 168 5.67 -17.00 7.20
CA ASP A 168 6.71 -17.71 6.45
C ASP A 168 8.11 -17.14 6.80
N PRO A 169 9.01 -17.94 7.44
CA PRO A 169 10.37 -17.51 7.79
C PRO A 169 11.36 -17.55 6.62
N TYR A 170 11.03 -18.19 5.49
CA TYR A 170 11.95 -18.36 4.35
C TYR A 170 11.86 -17.22 3.32
N LEU A 171 10.80 -16.42 3.38
CA LEU A 171 10.71 -15.18 2.61
C LEU A 171 11.75 -14.18 3.08
N ALA A 172 12.26 -13.34 2.16
CA ALA A 172 13.01 -12.18 2.59
C ALA A 172 12.11 -11.24 3.39
N VAL A 173 12.72 -10.44 4.26
CA VAL A 173 11.97 -9.58 5.19
C VAL A 173 11.15 -8.53 4.44
N ASN A 174 11.60 -8.07 3.26
CA ASN A 174 10.86 -7.19 2.34
C ASN A 174 10.09 -7.91 1.22
N GLU A 175 9.95 -9.24 1.29
CA GLU A 175 9.12 -10.01 0.36
C GLU A 175 7.74 -10.29 0.94
N ILE A 176 6.76 -10.44 0.05
CA ILE A 176 5.43 -10.93 0.35
C ILE A 176 5.10 -12.11 -0.57
N GLY A 177 4.65 -13.20 0.04
CA GLY A 177 4.23 -14.39 -0.66
C GLY A 177 2.82 -14.22 -1.21
N ILE A 178 2.70 -14.26 -2.54
CA ILE A 178 1.41 -14.11 -3.24
C ILE A 178 0.96 -15.48 -3.78
N PRO A 179 -0.28 -15.91 -3.47
CA PRO A 179 -0.79 -17.18 -3.99
C PRO A 179 -1.06 -17.09 -5.52
N PRO A 180 -1.00 -18.22 -6.25
CA PRO A 180 -1.12 -18.23 -7.71
C PRO A 180 -2.49 -17.72 -8.21
N VAL A 181 -3.52 -17.83 -7.36
CA VAL A 181 -4.88 -17.32 -7.63
C VAL A 181 -4.88 -15.80 -7.83
N PHE A 182 -4.07 -15.05 -7.06
CA PHE A 182 -3.92 -13.62 -7.26
C PHE A 182 -2.93 -13.31 -8.38
N ALA A 183 -1.83 -14.07 -8.47
CA ALA A 183 -0.81 -13.82 -9.47
C ALA A 183 -1.33 -13.90 -10.91
N THR A 184 -2.25 -14.83 -11.20
CA THR A 184 -2.88 -15.00 -12.53
C THR A 184 -3.93 -13.94 -12.85
N ARG A 185 -4.51 -13.26 -11.84
CA ARG A 185 -5.58 -12.26 -12.02
C ARG A 185 -5.06 -10.84 -12.06
N LEU A 186 -4.10 -10.53 -11.20
CA LEU A 186 -3.45 -9.21 -11.18
C LEU A 186 -2.52 -9.10 -12.38
N THR A 187 -2.63 -7.99 -13.10
CA THR A 187 -1.85 -7.75 -14.31
C THR A 187 -1.15 -6.40 -14.29
N TYR A 188 -0.05 -6.32 -15.02
CA TYR A 188 0.75 -5.12 -15.20
C TYR A 188 0.81 -4.76 -16.69
N PRO A 189 0.53 -3.51 -17.08
CA PRO A 189 0.64 -3.05 -18.46
C PRO A 189 2.11 -2.85 -18.85
N GLU A 190 2.80 -3.91 -19.26
CA GLU A 190 4.19 -3.82 -19.71
C GLU A 190 4.25 -3.43 -21.19
N LYS A 191 4.97 -2.33 -21.48
CA LYS A 191 5.23 -1.89 -22.85
C LYS A 191 6.23 -2.85 -23.51
N VAL A 192 5.93 -3.26 -24.75
CA VAL A 192 6.82 -4.12 -25.52
C VAL A 192 8.01 -3.33 -26.02
N THR A 193 9.21 -3.84 -25.76
CA THR A 193 10.50 -3.26 -26.12
C THR A 193 11.42 -4.35 -26.67
N PRO A 194 12.52 -4.00 -27.34
CA PRO A 194 13.45 -4.99 -27.90
C PRO A 194 14.03 -5.95 -26.84
N TRP A 195 14.20 -5.50 -25.60
CA TRP A 195 14.78 -6.31 -24.52
C TRP A 195 13.78 -7.28 -23.86
N ASN A 196 12.50 -6.90 -23.74
CA ASN A 196 11.48 -7.74 -23.09
C ASN A 196 10.59 -8.51 -24.08
N ALA A 197 10.71 -8.27 -25.39
CA ALA A 197 9.84 -8.87 -26.40
C ALA A 197 9.77 -10.41 -26.30
N ARG A 198 10.92 -11.09 -26.11
CA ARG A 198 10.97 -12.55 -25.97
C ARG A 198 10.17 -13.03 -24.75
N LYS A 199 10.34 -12.36 -23.61
CA LYS A 199 9.62 -12.66 -22.36
C LYS A 199 8.10 -12.46 -22.53
N LEU A 200 7.69 -11.36 -23.15
CA LEU A 200 6.27 -11.07 -23.38
C LEU A 200 5.64 -12.00 -24.42
N GLN A 201 6.41 -12.46 -25.42
CA GLN A 201 5.96 -13.50 -26.35
C GLN A 201 5.62 -14.80 -25.64
N GLU A 202 6.45 -15.22 -24.68
CA GLU A 202 6.19 -16.41 -23.87
C GLU A 202 4.97 -16.21 -22.97
N ALA A 203 4.83 -15.04 -22.34
CA ALA A 203 3.65 -14.71 -21.55
C ALA A 203 2.35 -14.79 -22.37
N ILE A 204 2.34 -14.27 -23.60
CA ILE A 204 1.19 -14.40 -24.51
C ILE A 204 0.94 -15.86 -24.90
N LYS A 205 1.99 -16.65 -25.19
CA LYS A 205 1.84 -18.07 -25.50
C LYS A 205 1.22 -18.84 -24.34
N ASN A 206 1.57 -18.52 -23.10
CA ASN A 206 1.04 -19.12 -21.87
C ASN A 206 -0.41 -18.69 -21.59
N GLY A 207 -0.75 -17.44 -21.93
CA GLY A 207 -2.11 -16.89 -21.80
C GLY A 207 -2.55 -16.69 -20.35
N ALA A 208 -3.87 -16.60 -20.12
CA ALA A 208 -4.42 -16.15 -18.84
C ALA A 208 -4.39 -17.21 -17.72
N ASN A 209 -4.31 -18.50 -18.06
CA ASN A 209 -4.49 -19.57 -17.08
C ASN A 209 -3.16 -20.12 -16.53
N ILE A 210 -2.05 -19.93 -17.27
CA ILE A 210 -0.74 -20.47 -16.91
C ILE A 210 0.12 -19.30 -16.45
N HIS A 211 0.68 -19.39 -15.23
CA HIS A 211 1.63 -18.42 -14.69
C HIS A 211 3.07 -18.90 -14.98
N PRO A 212 4.00 -18.02 -15.41
CA PRO A 212 3.80 -16.62 -15.79
C PRO A 212 3.13 -16.49 -17.17
N GLY A 213 2.14 -15.59 -17.28
CA GLY A 213 1.28 -15.48 -18.46
C GLY A 213 0.79 -14.05 -18.72
N ALA A 214 -0.25 -13.91 -19.55
CA ALA A 214 -0.86 -12.62 -19.87
C ALA A 214 -2.35 -12.77 -20.17
N THR A 215 -3.13 -11.72 -19.88
CA THR A 215 -4.59 -11.73 -20.04
C THR A 215 -5.07 -10.96 -21.27
N HIS A 216 -4.50 -9.79 -21.51
CA HIS A 216 -4.89 -8.87 -22.58
C HIS A 216 -3.65 -8.31 -23.28
N TYR A 217 -3.81 -7.85 -24.52
CA TYR A 217 -2.84 -6.99 -25.17
C TYR A 217 -3.54 -5.78 -25.77
N ARG A 218 -2.85 -4.65 -25.82
CA ARG A 218 -3.32 -3.40 -26.42
C ARG A 218 -2.48 -3.09 -27.65
N ASP A 219 -3.16 -2.78 -28.75
CA ASP A 219 -2.59 -2.35 -30.03
C ASP A 219 -3.34 -1.10 -30.48
N ASN A 220 -2.65 0.01 -30.72
CA ASN A 220 -3.21 1.28 -31.22
C ASN A 220 -4.54 1.69 -30.54
N ASN A 221 -4.53 1.71 -29.20
CA ASN A 221 -5.68 1.95 -28.30
C ASN A 221 -6.75 0.85 -28.17
N ASN A 222 -6.81 -0.12 -29.09
CA ASN A 222 -7.73 -1.24 -28.96
C ASN A 222 -7.20 -2.29 -27.98
N MET A 223 -8.04 -2.67 -27.03
CA MET A 223 -7.73 -3.71 -26.05
C MET A 223 -8.32 -5.05 -26.49
N TYR A 224 -7.46 -6.05 -26.68
CA TYR A 224 -7.83 -7.38 -27.12
C TYR A 224 -7.59 -8.38 -25.99
N LYS A 225 -8.63 -9.17 -25.68
CA LYS A 225 -8.52 -10.29 -24.74
C LYS A 225 -7.85 -11.48 -25.42
N LEU A 226 -6.88 -12.09 -24.73
CA LEU A 226 -6.20 -13.27 -25.24
C LEU A 226 -7.14 -14.48 -25.22
N GLN A 227 -7.28 -15.12 -26.38
CA GLN A 227 -8.16 -16.28 -26.58
C GLN A 227 -7.49 -17.56 -26.08
N ALA A 228 -8.29 -18.56 -25.67
CA ALA A 228 -7.76 -19.83 -25.16
C ALA A 228 -6.95 -20.62 -26.20
N LEU A 229 -7.28 -20.51 -27.49
CA LEU A 229 -6.63 -21.28 -28.55
C LEU A 229 -5.15 -20.88 -28.73
N LEU A 230 -4.26 -21.88 -28.69
CA LEU A 230 -2.80 -21.68 -28.79
C LEU A 230 -2.36 -21.09 -30.13
N PHE A 231 -2.95 -21.51 -31.25
CA PHE A 231 -2.55 -21.02 -32.58
C PHE A 231 -2.73 -19.50 -32.71
N LYS A 232 -3.86 -18.97 -32.25
CA LYS A 232 -4.15 -17.53 -32.27
C LYS A 232 -3.20 -16.74 -31.36
N ARG A 233 -2.89 -17.26 -30.17
CA ARG A 233 -1.89 -16.66 -29.26
C ARG A 233 -0.49 -16.64 -29.88
N ARG A 234 -0.08 -17.71 -30.57
CA ARG A 234 1.20 -17.76 -31.29
C ARG A 234 1.28 -16.74 -32.41
N ALA A 235 0.20 -16.52 -33.16
CA ALA A 235 0.13 -15.50 -34.19
C ALA A 235 0.32 -14.09 -33.59
N ILE A 236 -0.40 -13.77 -32.51
CA ILE A 236 -0.25 -12.49 -31.79
C ILE A 236 1.17 -12.31 -31.24
N ALA A 237 1.74 -13.33 -30.61
CA ALA A 237 3.10 -13.28 -30.09
C ALA A 237 4.14 -12.95 -31.19
N LYS A 238 4.00 -13.55 -32.38
CA LYS A 238 4.88 -13.23 -33.53
C LYS A 238 4.72 -11.79 -34.02
N LEU A 239 3.58 -11.16 -33.80
CA LEU A 239 3.29 -9.77 -34.18
C LEU A 239 3.74 -8.73 -33.14
N LEU A 240 4.20 -9.14 -31.95
CA LEU A 240 4.68 -8.21 -30.92
C LEU A 240 5.97 -7.47 -31.33
N PRO A 241 7.02 -8.13 -31.88
CA PRO A 241 8.24 -7.44 -32.29
C PRO A 241 8.05 -6.58 -33.54
N ALA A 242 6.99 -6.85 -34.31
CA ALA A 242 6.59 -6.03 -35.44
C ALA A 242 5.92 -4.71 -35.01
N SER A 243 5.68 -4.50 -33.71
CA SER A 243 5.41 -3.17 -33.16
C SER A 243 6.55 -2.26 -33.61
N ARG A 244 6.25 -1.23 -34.38
CA ARG A 244 7.23 -0.25 -34.84
C ARG A 244 7.73 0.54 -33.63
N GLY A 245 8.70 -0.01 -32.92
CA GLY A 245 9.72 0.76 -32.22
C GLY A 245 10.93 0.94 -33.14
N SER A 246 10.70 1.22 -34.42
CA SER A 246 11.78 1.73 -35.24
C SER A 246 12.14 3.10 -34.69
N ILE A 247 13.41 3.28 -34.41
CA ILE A 247 14.12 4.53 -34.64
C ILE A 247 13.84 4.91 -36.10
N SER A 248 12.64 5.40 -36.41
CA SER A 248 12.27 5.82 -37.75
C SER A 248 12.60 7.30 -37.85
N GLN A 249 13.85 7.52 -38.26
CA GLN A 249 14.35 8.72 -38.91
C GLN A 249 14.52 9.95 -38.02
N ALA A 250 15.79 10.36 -37.84
CA ALA A 250 16.12 11.71 -37.42
C ALA A 250 15.42 12.70 -38.37
N GLY A 251 14.44 13.43 -37.87
CA GLY A 251 13.85 14.57 -38.59
C GLY A 251 12.34 14.57 -38.87
N LYS A 252 11.52 13.67 -38.31
CA LYS A 252 10.05 13.81 -38.41
C LYS A 252 9.38 13.87 -37.03
N ASP A 253 8.78 15.03 -36.79
CA ASP A 253 7.83 15.44 -35.75
C ASP A 253 8.03 14.96 -34.29
N PRO A 254 8.12 15.87 -33.30
CA PRO A 254 8.10 15.53 -31.87
C PRO A 254 6.76 14.95 -31.39
N LYS A 255 5.77 14.79 -32.30
CA LYS A 255 4.48 14.15 -32.09
C LYS A 255 4.38 12.73 -32.65
N CYS A 256 5.49 12.13 -33.12
CA CYS A 256 5.51 10.70 -33.42
C CYS A 256 5.34 9.90 -32.11
N GLU A 257 4.07 9.59 -31.80
CA GLU A 257 3.70 8.77 -30.65
C GLU A 257 4.45 7.44 -30.72
N PHE A 258 5.18 7.13 -29.64
CA PHE A 258 5.72 5.81 -29.38
C PHE A 258 4.55 4.81 -29.25
N GLU A 259 4.07 4.29 -30.37
CA GLU A 259 2.98 3.32 -30.40
C GLU A 259 3.54 1.91 -30.14
N SER A 260 4.03 1.72 -28.92
CA SER A 260 4.44 0.40 -28.43
C SER A 260 3.20 -0.38 -28.01
N LYS A 261 3.04 -1.60 -28.53
CA LYS A 261 2.06 -2.56 -28.01
C LYS A 261 2.26 -2.75 -26.51
N VAL A 262 1.16 -2.90 -25.77
CA VAL A 262 1.20 -3.12 -24.31
C VAL A 262 0.63 -4.49 -24.00
N VAL A 263 1.36 -5.29 -23.23
CA VAL A 263 0.92 -6.61 -22.80
C VAL A 263 0.56 -6.55 -21.32
N TYR A 264 -0.66 -6.95 -20.99
CA TYR A 264 -1.11 -7.09 -19.61
C TYR A 264 -0.64 -8.45 -19.07
N ARG A 265 0.65 -8.51 -18.72
CA ARG A 265 1.26 -9.71 -18.13
C ARG A 265 0.78 -9.92 -16.70
N HIS A 266 0.83 -11.15 -16.23
CA HIS A 266 0.57 -11.50 -14.84
C HIS A 266 1.56 -10.84 -13.88
N LEU A 267 1.16 -10.72 -12.62
CA LEU A 267 2.06 -10.43 -11.51
C LEU A 267 3.12 -11.53 -11.42
N GLN A 268 4.38 -11.15 -11.29
CA GLN A 268 5.51 -12.08 -11.28
C GLN A 268 6.48 -11.77 -10.12
N ASP A 269 7.40 -12.69 -9.87
CA ASP A 269 8.45 -12.49 -8.89
C ASP A 269 9.27 -11.22 -9.18
N GLY A 270 9.55 -10.45 -8.14
CA GLY A 270 10.27 -9.17 -8.24
C GLY A 270 9.40 -7.98 -8.66
N ASP A 271 8.10 -8.16 -8.94
CA ASP A 271 7.18 -7.02 -8.95
C ASP A 271 7.04 -6.42 -7.53
N ILE A 272 6.69 -5.14 -7.43
CA ILE A 272 6.51 -4.45 -6.16
C ILE A 272 5.03 -4.21 -5.91
N VAL A 273 4.55 -4.47 -4.69
CA VAL A 273 3.16 -4.25 -4.27
C VAL A 273 3.11 -3.48 -2.96
N LEU A 274 2.07 -2.67 -2.78
CA LEU A 274 1.81 -1.98 -1.52
C LEU A 274 0.89 -2.84 -0.66
N VAL A 275 1.33 -3.19 0.54
CA VAL A 275 0.56 -4.00 1.48
C VAL A 275 0.11 -3.11 2.63
N ASN A 276 -1.16 -3.21 3.02
CA ASN A 276 -1.67 -2.49 4.19
C ASN A 276 -2.50 -3.40 5.10
N ARG A 277 -2.41 -3.11 6.40
CA ARG A 277 -3.33 -3.66 7.41
C ARG A 277 -4.30 -2.56 7.86
N GLN A 278 -5.58 -2.91 7.99
CA GLN A 278 -6.60 -2.03 8.54
C GLN A 278 -6.76 -2.32 10.03
N PRO A 279 -6.89 -1.31 10.91
CA PRO A 279 -6.81 0.13 10.63
C PRO A 279 -5.37 0.62 10.39
N THR A 280 -5.19 1.55 9.45
CA THR A 280 -3.89 2.16 9.13
C THR A 280 -3.68 3.40 9.99
N LEU A 281 -2.95 3.27 11.11
CA LEU A 281 -2.75 4.35 12.09
C LEU A 281 -1.48 5.17 11.85
N HIS A 282 -0.46 4.54 11.27
CA HIS A 282 0.85 5.15 11.02
C HIS A 282 1.37 4.75 9.64
N LYS A 283 2.31 5.53 9.11
CA LYS A 283 2.90 5.29 7.78
C LYS A 283 3.42 3.84 7.60
N PRO A 284 4.18 3.25 8.54
CA PRO A 284 4.59 1.84 8.44
C PRO A 284 3.48 0.78 8.41
N SER A 285 2.21 1.14 8.66
CA SER A 285 1.06 0.25 8.43
C SER A 285 0.71 0.09 6.95
N MET A 286 1.42 0.78 6.06
CA MET A 286 1.37 0.62 4.60
C MET A 286 2.79 0.68 4.03
N MET A 287 3.35 -0.47 3.64
CA MET A 287 4.70 -0.55 3.07
C MET A 287 4.69 -1.31 1.74
N ALA A 288 5.72 -1.09 0.94
CA ALA A 288 5.94 -1.84 -0.28
C ALA A 288 6.75 -3.12 0.00
N HIS A 289 6.39 -4.20 -0.67
CA HIS A 289 7.09 -5.48 -0.61
C HIS A 289 7.28 -6.03 -2.02
N PHE A 290 8.38 -6.74 -2.22
CA PHE A 290 8.62 -7.49 -3.45
C PHE A 290 7.77 -8.76 -3.44
N VAL A 291 7.17 -9.05 -4.59
CA VAL A 291 6.31 -10.21 -4.77
C VAL A 291 7.18 -11.45 -4.94
N ARG A 292 6.78 -12.49 -4.24
CA ARG A 292 7.20 -13.87 -4.51
C ARG A 292 5.97 -14.75 -4.66
N VAL A 293 5.80 -15.36 -5.82
CA VAL A 293 4.65 -16.22 -6.11
C VAL A 293 4.92 -17.61 -5.54
N LEU A 294 4.11 -18.02 -4.57
CA LEU A 294 4.29 -19.30 -3.88
C LEU A 294 3.31 -20.34 -4.42
N PRO A 295 3.77 -21.40 -5.13
CA PRO A 295 2.88 -22.42 -5.67
C PRO A 295 2.23 -23.24 -4.54
N GLY A 296 0.96 -23.61 -4.72
CA GLY A 296 0.20 -24.42 -3.75
C GLY A 296 -0.46 -23.62 -2.62
N GLU A 297 -0.03 -22.38 -2.40
CA GLU A 297 -0.57 -21.52 -1.35
C GLU A 297 -1.91 -20.86 -1.74
N LYS A 298 -2.72 -20.57 -0.73
CA LYS A 298 -4.03 -19.89 -0.87
C LYS A 298 -4.12 -18.58 -0.09
N THR A 299 -3.31 -18.42 0.95
CA THR A 299 -3.23 -17.22 1.78
C THR A 299 -2.04 -16.37 1.37
N ILE A 300 -2.02 -15.11 1.81
CA ILE A 300 -0.83 -14.25 1.65
C ILE A 300 0.19 -14.68 2.70
N ARG A 301 1.45 -14.89 2.31
CA ARG A 301 2.53 -15.27 3.24
C ARG A 301 3.38 -14.05 3.58
N MET A 302 3.72 -13.86 4.85
CA MET A 302 4.52 -12.73 5.30
C MET A 302 5.56 -13.15 6.35
N HIS A 303 6.73 -12.49 6.30
CA HIS A 303 7.78 -12.68 7.28
C HIS A 303 7.45 -12.07 8.66
N TYR A 304 7.83 -12.77 9.74
CA TYR A 304 7.57 -12.37 11.14
C TYR A 304 8.10 -10.98 11.52
N ALA A 305 9.22 -10.57 10.93
CA ALA A 305 9.85 -9.28 11.21
C ALA A 305 8.97 -8.07 10.85
N ASN A 306 7.89 -8.28 10.07
CA ASN A 306 6.92 -7.24 9.69
C ASN A 306 5.72 -7.16 10.64
N CYS A 307 5.54 -8.12 11.56
CA CYS A 307 4.39 -8.17 12.45
C CYS A 307 4.28 -6.92 13.34
N SER A 308 5.40 -6.45 13.88
CA SER A 308 5.45 -5.22 14.70
C SER A 308 5.03 -3.97 13.92
N THR A 309 5.47 -3.84 12.66
CA THR A 309 5.14 -2.67 11.82
C THR A 309 3.65 -2.59 11.49
N TYR A 310 3.03 -3.74 11.20
CA TYR A 310 1.60 -3.83 10.88
C TYR A 310 0.71 -4.03 12.12
N ASN A 311 1.31 -4.25 13.29
CA ASN A 311 0.63 -4.68 14.51
C ASN A 311 -0.22 -5.94 14.29
N ALA A 312 0.34 -6.93 13.60
CA ALA A 312 -0.34 -8.17 13.17
C ALA A 312 0.10 -9.39 13.98
N ASP A 313 -0.81 -10.34 14.21
CA ASP A 313 -0.62 -11.51 15.10
C ASP A 313 -1.04 -12.87 14.50
N PHE A 314 -1.30 -12.94 13.19
CA PHE A 314 -1.56 -14.18 12.43
C PHE A 314 -2.73 -15.05 12.97
N ASP A 315 -3.74 -14.45 13.60
CA ASP A 315 -4.91 -15.14 14.18
C ASP A 315 -6.14 -15.19 13.25
N GLY A 316 -6.00 -14.70 12.01
CA GLY A 316 -7.12 -14.46 11.09
C GLY A 316 -7.09 -13.07 10.45
N ASP A 317 -6.13 -12.24 10.84
CA ASP A 317 -5.83 -10.95 10.22
C ASP A 317 -5.87 -10.96 8.67
N GLU A 318 -6.59 -9.98 8.11
CA GLU A 318 -6.63 -9.73 6.67
C GLU A 318 -5.75 -8.51 6.31
N MET A 319 -5.02 -8.62 5.21
CA MET A 319 -4.29 -7.49 4.61
C MET A 319 -4.74 -7.25 3.18
N ASN A 320 -4.73 -5.98 2.75
CA ASN A 320 -4.92 -5.67 1.32
C ASN A 320 -3.56 -5.50 0.66
N VAL A 321 -3.52 -5.90 -0.61
CA VAL A 321 -2.39 -5.75 -1.50
C VAL A 321 -2.85 -4.91 -2.68
N HIS A 322 -2.16 -3.82 -2.95
CA HIS A 322 -2.40 -2.91 -4.05
C HIS A 322 -1.24 -3.05 -5.04
N PHE A 323 -1.55 -3.27 -6.32
CA PHE A 323 -0.54 -3.46 -7.35
C PHE A 323 -0.42 -2.20 -8.22
N PRO A 324 0.66 -1.39 -8.06
CA PRO A 324 0.90 -0.20 -8.88
C PRO A 324 0.92 -0.54 -10.38
N GLN A 325 0.41 0.37 -11.21
CA GLN A 325 0.16 0.13 -12.64
C GLN A 325 1.09 0.92 -13.57
N ASP A 326 2.01 1.68 -13.02
CA ASP A 326 2.92 2.57 -13.73
C ASP A 326 4.32 2.54 -13.10
N GLU A 327 5.34 2.86 -13.92
CA GLU A 327 6.74 2.82 -13.50
C GLU A 327 7.08 3.87 -12.44
N ILE A 328 6.38 5.02 -12.43
CA ILE A 328 6.61 6.08 -11.44
C ILE A 328 6.18 5.59 -10.06
N SER A 329 4.95 5.05 -9.93
CA SER A 329 4.49 4.46 -8.68
C SER A 329 5.33 3.27 -8.24
N ARG A 330 5.84 2.44 -9.17
CA ARG A 330 6.78 1.36 -8.85
C ARG A 330 8.10 1.92 -8.30
N ALA A 331 8.63 2.96 -8.91
CA ALA A 331 9.85 3.62 -8.45
C ALA A 331 9.66 4.23 -7.06
N GLU A 332 8.53 4.89 -6.78
CA GLU A 332 8.21 5.41 -5.44
C GLU A 332 8.07 4.27 -4.41
N ALA A 333 7.42 3.18 -4.78
CA ALA A 333 7.28 2.01 -3.91
C ALA A 333 8.65 1.41 -3.55
N ILE A 334 9.56 1.24 -4.52
CA ILE A 334 10.91 0.71 -4.29
C ILE A 334 11.79 1.72 -3.53
N ASN A 335 11.68 3.01 -3.85
CA ASN A 335 12.63 4.01 -3.36
C ASN A 335 12.25 4.66 -2.03
N ILE A 336 10.95 4.76 -1.74
CA ILE A 336 10.45 5.53 -0.59
C ILE A 336 9.74 4.62 0.41
N VAL A 337 8.91 3.69 -0.07
CA VAL A 337 7.93 2.97 0.76
C VAL A 337 8.33 1.50 1.00
N ASP A 338 9.44 1.03 0.43
CA ASP A 338 9.97 -0.32 0.64
C ASP A 338 10.15 -0.63 2.13
N ALA A 339 9.77 -1.84 2.51
CA ALA A 339 9.80 -2.29 3.89
C ALA A 339 11.20 -2.15 4.50
N ASN A 340 12.28 -2.36 3.75
CA ASN A 340 13.65 -2.17 4.25
C ASN A 340 13.91 -0.72 4.66
N LYS A 341 13.40 0.25 3.88
CA LYS A 341 13.55 1.68 4.14
C LYS A 341 12.67 2.17 5.28
N GLN A 342 11.72 1.35 5.74
CA GLN A 342 10.87 1.60 6.92
C GLN A 342 11.37 0.83 8.15
N TYR A 343 12.69 0.69 8.32
CA TYR A 343 13.29 0.06 9.49
C TYR A 343 13.07 0.86 10.79
N ILE A 344 13.16 2.19 10.70
CA ILE A 344 13.08 3.12 11.83
C ILE A 344 11.70 3.76 11.92
N GLY A 345 11.14 3.81 13.14
CA GLY A 345 9.87 4.46 13.41
C GLY A 345 10.00 5.98 13.47
N PRO A 346 9.12 6.75 12.80
CA PRO A 346 9.25 8.22 12.71
C PRO A 346 9.02 8.95 14.05
N ARG A 347 8.41 8.28 15.04
CA ARG A 347 8.07 8.89 16.35
C ARG A 347 9.27 9.00 17.29
N SER A 348 10.05 7.94 17.40
CA SER A 348 11.13 7.83 18.40
C SER A 348 12.51 7.58 17.79
N GLY A 349 12.59 7.32 16.49
CA GLY A 349 13.84 6.90 15.85
C GLY A 349 14.27 5.49 16.24
N ASP A 350 13.40 4.69 16.86
CA ASP A 350 13.74 3.32 17.25
C ASP A 350 13.47 2.33 16.11
N ALA A 351 14.26 1.25 16.08
CA ALA A 351 14.07 0.13 15.16
C ALA A 351 12.74 -0.57 15.44
N VAL A 352 11.85 -0.64 14.43
CA VAL A 352 10.53 -1.27 14.53
C VAL A 352 10.58 -2.71 14.02
N ARG A 353 11.46 -3.01 13.06
CA ARG A 353 11.59 -4.35 12.45
C ARG A 353 12.70 -5.13 13.14
N GLY A 354 12.44 -6.38 13.49
CA GLY A 354 13.40 -7.26 14.15
C GLY A 354 12.90 -8.68 14.22
N LEU A 355 13.81 -9.63 14.48
CA LEU A 355 13.44 -11.01 14.71
C LEU A 355 12.81 -11.16 16.10
N ILE A 356 11.85 -12.08 16.20
CA ILE A 356 11.05 -12.31 17.41
C ILE A 356 11.02 -13.80 17.76
N GLN A 357 10.65 -14.10 19.01
CA GLN A 357 10.34 -15.43 19.52
C GLN A 357 11.45 -16.45 19.25
N ASP A 358 11.16 -17.47 18.45
CA ASP A 358 12.02 -18.63 18.17
C ASP A 358 13.39 -18.22 17.64
N HIS A 359 13.45 -17.22 16.75
CA HIS A 359 14.72 -16.72 16.22
C HIS A 359 15.66 -16.22 17.31
N ILE A 360 15.12 -15.63 18.39
CA ILE A 360 15.93 -15.16 19.53
C ILE A 360 16.49 -16.36 20.29
N VAL A 361 15.70 -17.42 20.46
CA VAL A 361 16.16 -18.66 21.11
C VAL A 361 17.24 -19.34 20.26
N GLY A 362 17.01 -19.47 18.95
CA GLY A 362 17.99 -20.00 18.02
C GLY A 362 19.30 -19.20 18.01
N ALA A 363 19.21 -17.87 18.10
CA ALA A 363 20.39 -17.00 18.18
C ALA A 363 21.21 -17.24 19.45
N VAL A 364 20.56 -17.35 20.61
CA VAL A 364 21.25 -17.64 21.89
C VAL A 364 21.85 -19.04 21.87
N LEU A 365 21.11 -20.05 21.38
CA LEU A 365 21.61 -21.43 21.29
C LEU A 365 22.79 -21.58 20.33
N LEU A 366 22.81 -20.82 19.23
CA LEU A 366 23.95 -20.81 18.32
C LEU A 366 25.16 -20.09 18.94
N THR A 367 24.94 -18.94 19.57
CA THR A 367 26.04 -18.05 20.00
C THR A 367 26.59 -18.32 21.41
N LYS A 368 25.99 -19.25 22.18
CA LYS A 368 26.55 -19.70 23.46
C LYS A 368 27.94 -20.32 23.27
N LEU A 369 28.80 -20.19 24.30
CA LEU A 369 30.19 -20.67 24.27
C LEU A 369 30.32 -22.18 24.04
N ASP A 370 29.36 -22.96 24.51
CA ASP A 370 29.40 -24.42 24.46
C ASP A 370 28.96 -24.99 23.09
N THR A 371 28.68 -24.13 22.09
CA THR A 371 28.27 -24.56 20.74
C THR A 371 29.47 -24.70 19.82
N PHE A 372 29.84 -25.96 19.57
CA PHE A 372 30.84 -26.36 18.58
C PHE A 372 30.18 -27.06 17.39
N LEU A 373 30.69 -26.79 16.20
CA LEU A 373 30.17 -27.25 14.91
C LEU A 373 31.25 -28.00 14.15
N THR A 374 30.88 -29.09 13.48
CA THR A 374 31.77 -29.74 12.51
C THR A 374 31.86 -28.91 11.24
N ARG A 375 32.82 -29.25 10.37
CA ARG A 375 33.00 -28.57 9.07
C ARG A 375 31.73 -28.63 8.22
N GLU A 376 31.06 -29.77 8.21
CA GLU A 376 29.85 -30.02 7.43
C GLU A 376 28.69 -29.16 7.95
N GLU A 377 28.49 -29.13 9.27
CA GLU A 377 27.45 -28.34 9.91
C GLU A 377 27.66 -26.84 9.70
N TYR A 378 28.89 -26.37 9.87
CA TYR A 378 29.27 -24.99 9.62
C TYR A 378 28.95 -24.58 8.18
N ASN A 379 29.43 -25.35 7.20
CA ASN A 379 29.18 -25.06 5.78
C ASN A 379 27.69 -25.08 5.44
N GLN A 380 26.93 -26.03 6.00
CA GLN A 380 25.49 -26.13 5.78
C GLN A 380 24.74 -24.90 6.31
N PHE A 381 25.08 -24.41 7.51
CA PHE A 381 24.46 -23.22 8.08
C PHE A 381 24.80 -21.95 7.31
N VAL A 382 26.07 -21.77 6.92
CA VAL A 382 26.45 -20.57 6.17
C VAL A 382 25.80 -20.60 4.78
N TYR A 383 25.80 -21.75 4.09
CA TYR A 383 25.15 -21.87 2.78
C TYR A 383 23.63 -21.63 2.87
N GLY A 384 22.93 -22.25 3.82
CA GLY A 384 21.48 -22.10 3.96
C GLY A 384 21.02 -20.72 4.41
N SER A 385 21.89 -19.94 5.08
CA SER A 385 21.58 -18.57 5.50
C SER A 385 21.91 -17.54 4.43
N CYS A 386 23.09 -17.63 3.80
CA CYS A 386 23.58 -16.63 2.85
C CYS A 386 22.97 -16.76 1.45
N VAL A 387 22.59 -17.97 0.99
CA VAL A 387 22.03 -18.13 -0.35
C VAL A 387 20.55 -17.73 -0.34
N PRO A 388 20.16 -16.64 -1.02
CA PRO A 388 18.75 -16.34 -1.18
C PRO A 388 18.11 -17.43 -2.06
N SER A 389 16.92 -17.90 -1.69
CA SER A 389 16.20 -18.92 -2.47
C SER A 389 15.87 -18.47 -3.92
N SER A 390 16.10 -17.20 -4.26
CA SER A 390 15.84 -16.58 -5.56
C SER A 390 16.85 -16.93 -6.66
N THR A 391 18.05 -17.44 -6.34
CA THR A 391 19.01 -17.87 -7.39
C THR A 391 18.69 -19.24 -7.99
N CYS A 392 17.68 -19.94 -7.47
CA CYS A 392 17.27 -21.27 -7.97
C CYS A 392 16.11 -21.22 -8.99
N SER A 393 15.78 -20.06 -9.55
CA SER A 393 14.78 -19.91 -10.62
C SER A 393 15.43 -19.70 -12.00
N SER A 394 16.25 -20.64 -12.44
CA SER A 394 16.16 -21.12 -13.83
C SER A 394 16.73 -22.53 -13.93
N HIS A 395 15.85 -23.52 -14.08
CA HIS A 395 16.22 -24.77 -14.73
C HIS A 395 16.56 -24.46 -16.19
N GLN A 396 17.79 -24.02 -16.48
CA GLN A 396 18.45 -24.39 -17.73
C GLN A 396 19.08 -25.77 -17.53
N ILE A 397 18.24 -26.81 -17.58
CA ILE A 397 18.71 -28.18 -17.81
C ILE A 397 19.39 -28.15 -19.19
N GLY A 398 20.72 -28.18 -19.24
CA GLY A 398 21.47 -28.43 -20.48
C GLY A 398 22.67 -27.55 -20.83
N LYS A 399 23.04 -26.52 -20.05
CA LYS A 399 24.33 -25.83 -20.24
C LYS A 399 25.28 -26.14 -19.08
N LYS A 400 26.17 -27.12 -19.31
CA LYS A 400 27.43 -27.21 -18.58
C LYS A 400 28.20 -25.90 -18.82
N ILE A 401 28.75 -25.32 -17.77
CA ILE A 401 29.46 -24.03 -17.70
C ILE A 401 28.52 -22.86 -17.37
N SER A 402 28.15 -22.78 -16.08
CA SER A 402 27.88 -21.50 -15.44
C SER A 402 29.21 -20.76 -15.32
N ILE A 403 29.33 -19.60 -15.94
CA ILE A 403 30.36 -18.63 -15.57
C ILE A 403 30.02 -18.21 -14.14
N MET A 404 30.79 -18.68 -13.17
CA MET A 404 30.71 -18.18 -11.80
C MET A 404 31.34 -16.79 -11.81
N ASN A 405 30.54 -15.75 -11.55
CA ASN A 405 31.10 -14.46 -11.18
C ASN A 405 31.72 -14.64 -9.79
N ASP A 406 33.04 -14.46 -9.67
CA ASP A 406 33.84 -14.63 -8.44
C ASP A 406 33.37 -13.75 -7.27
N ASP A 407 32.59 -12.71 -7.56
CA ASP A 407 32.14 -11.71 -6.59
C ASP A 407 31.26 -12.29 -5.45
N ASN A 408 30.58 -13.42 -5.69
CA ASN A 408 29.69 -14.06 -4.71
C ASN A 408 30.28 -15.29 -4.01
N ALA A 409 31.60 -15.55 -4.17
CA ALA A 409 32.24 -16.62 -3.41
C ALA A 409 32.13 -16.35 -1.90
N LEU A 410 31.62 -17.34 -1.17
CA LEU A 410 31.55 -17.35 0.28
C LEU A 410 32.91 -17.77 0.84
N GLU A 411 33.54 -16.89 1.63
CA GLU A 411 34.84 -17.15 2.22
C GLU A 411 34.68 -17.67 3.66
N PRO A 412 34.92 -18.97 3.91
CA PRO A 412 34.81 -19.52 5.24
C PRO A 412 35.98 -19.09 6.14
N VAL A 413 35.69 -18.90 7.42
CA VAL A 413 36.70 -18.58 8.45
C VAL A 413 37.44 -19.87 8.86
N PRO A 414 38.74 -19.83 9.22
CA PRO A 414 39.44 -21.00 9.75
C PRO A 414 38.80 -21.53 11.06
N PRO A 415 38.96 -22.83 11.39
CA PRO A 415 38.39 -23.40 12.61
C PRO A 415 39.02 -22.79 13.86
N ALA A 416 38.21 -22.56 14.89
CA ALA A 416 38.71 -22.09 16.19
C ALA A 416 39.56 -23.15 16.90
N ILE A 417 39.25 -24.44 16.71
CA ILE A 417 39.98 -25.57 17.30
C ILE A 417 40.51 -26.43 16.16
N TRP A 418 41.82 -26.67 16.12
CA TRP A 418 42.46 -27.48 15.08
C TRP A 418 42.65 -28.96 15.47
N LYS A 419 42.93 -29.23 16.75
CA LYS A 419 43.14 -30.58 17.30
C LYS A 419 42.24 -30.78 18.53
N PRO A 420 41.69 -31.99 18.78
CA PRO A 420 41.89 -33.26 18.05
C PRO A 420 41.12 -33.36 16.73
N LYS A 421 40.10 -32.53 16.51
CA LYS A 421 39.35 -32.40 15.25
C LYS A 421 39.10 -30.92 14.95
N PRO A 422 39.02 -30.52 13.67
CA PRO A 422 38.69 -29.15 13.31
C PRO A 422 37.24 -28.83 13.70
N LEU A 423 37.06 -27.88 14.61
CA LEU A 423 35.74 -27.42 15.08
C LEU A 423 35.62 -25.90 14.95
N TRP A 424 34.42 -25.49 14.56
CA TRP A 424 34.01 -24.09 14.49
C TRP A 424 33.08 -23.74 15.65
N THR A 425 33.05 -22.48 16.05
CA THR A 425 32.06 -22.00 17.03
C THR A 425 30.85 -21.41 16.31
N GLY A 426 29.70 -21.34 17.00
CA GLY A 426 28.54 -20.66 16.43
C GLY A 426 28.76 -19.15 16.21
N LYS A 427 29.65 -18.52 16.98
CA LYS A 427 30.07 -17.12 16.77
C LYS A 427 30.82 -16.92 15.45
N GLN A 428 31.61 -17.92 15.00
CA GLN A 428 32.28 -17.89 13.70
C GLN A 428 31.29 -17.95 12.53
N VAL A 429 30.14 -18.62 12.68
CA VAL A 429 29.07 -18.60 11.66
C VAL A 429 28.55 -17.18 11.46
N ILE A 430 28.26 -16.46 12.55
CA ILE A 430 27.83 -15.06 12.49
C ILE A 430 28.89 -14.19 11.81
N THR A 431 30.15 -14.35 12.20
CA THR A 431 31.29 -13.61 11.60
C THR A 431 31.34 -13.81 10.09
N THR A 432 31.16 -15.05 9.63
CA THR A 432 31.17 -15.39 8.20
C THR A 432 30.02 -14.71 7.45
N ILE A 433 28.83 -14.69 8.05
CA ILE A 433 27.64 -14.02 7.47
C ILE A 433 27.86 -12.51 7.42
N LEU A 434 28.40 -11.91 8.48
CA LEU A 434 28.73 -10.49 8.51
C LEU A 434 29.71 -10.14 7.39
N ASN A 435 30.82 -10.87 7.28
CA ASN A 435 31.81 -10.69 6.22
C ASN A 435 31.22 -10.83 4.81
N HIS A 436 30.30 -11.78 4.62
CA HIS A 436 29.62 -11.95 3.33
C HIS A 436 28.68 -10.78 3.00
N VAL A 437 27.90 -10.32 3.98
CA VAL A 437 26.91 -9.24 3.78
C VAL A 437 27.60 -7.88 3.63
N THR A 438 28.70 -7.63 4.33
CA THR A 438 29.46 -6.37 4.27
C THR A 438 30.62 -6.42 3.28
N LYS A 439 30.69 -7.45 2.42
CA LYS A 439 31.75 -7.60 1.40
C LYS A 439 31.89 -6.32 0.57
N GLY A 440 33.13 -5.86 0.42
CA GLY A 440 33.44 -4.62 -0.30
C GLY A 440 33.33 -3.33 0.53
N HIS A 441 32.98 -3.40 1.82
CA HIS A 441 32.95 -2.25 2.72
C HIS A 441 33.94 -2.45 3.88
N PRO A 442 34.41 -1.36 4.54
CA PRO A 442 35.23 -1.45 5.74
C PRO A 442 34.47 -2.21 6.84
N PRO A 443 35.15 -3.04 7.65
CA PRO A 443 34.49 -3.77 8.72
C PRO A 443 34.07 -2.83 9.86
N PHE A 444 33.14 -3.28 10.72
CA PHE A 444 32.66 -2.48 11.85
C PHE A 444 32.96 -3.12 13.21
N THR A 445 33.07 -2.25 14.22
CA THR A 445 33.17 -2.62 15.62
C THR A 445 31.96 -2.10 16.36
N VAL A 446 31.30 -2.95 17.16
CA VAL A 446 30.16 -2.57 18.00
C VAL A 446 30.23 -3.26 19.36
N GLU A 447 29.93 -2.50 20.40
CA GLU A 447 29.78 -2.99 21.77
C GLU A 447 28.37 -2.69 22.27
N GLN A 448 27.61 -3.72 22.62
CA GLN A 448 26.25 -3.55 23.12
C GLN A 448 25.91 -4.55 24.22
N LYS A 449 25.36 -4.04 25.33
CA LYS A 449 24.99 -4.86 26.48
C LYS A 449 23.81 -5.78 26.15
N GLY A 450 23.95 -7.06 26.48
CA GLY A 450 22.86 -8.04 26.39
C GLY A 450 21.86 -7.91 27.54
N ARG A 451 20.71 -8.58 27.39
CA ARG A 451 19.65 -8.73 28.39
C ARG A 451 19.86 -9.89 29.35
N ILE A 452 20.68 -10.87 28.99
CA ILE A 452 20.89 -12.07 29.81
C ILE A 452 21.75 -11.71 31.03
N SER A 453 21.19 -11.90 32.23
CA SER A 453 21.87 -11.63 33.51
C SER A 453 23.03 -12.60 33.77
N LYS A 454 24.05 -12.11 34.51
CA LYS A 454 25.24 -12.87 34.95
C LYS A 454 24.91 -14.23 35.56
N GLU A 455 23.84 -14.30 36.33
CA GLU A 455 23.42 -15.48 37.09
C GLU A 455 23.17 -16.71 36.20
N TYR A 456 22.74 -16.50 34.95
CA TYR A 456 22.48 -17.58 34.00
C TYR A 456 23.72 -18.00 33.20
N LEU A 457 24.82 -17.24 33.29
CA LEU A 457 26.08 -17.49 32.58
C LEU A 457 27.09 -18.26 33.44
N ILE A 458 26.91 -18.22 34.76
CA ILE A 458 27.76 -18.91 35.73
C ILE A 458 27.17 -20.30 36.00
N PRO A 459 27.93 -21.39 35.80
CA PRO A 459 27.48 -22.72 36.20
C PRO A 459 27.25 -22.74 37.73
N LYS A 460 26.08 -23.20 38.18
CA LYS A 460 25.83 -23.47 39.61
C LYS A 460 26.72 -24.63 40.06
N TYR A 461 27.89 -24.34 40.63
CA TYR A 461 28.69 -25.33 41.35
C TYR A 461 28.04 -25.61 42.71
N LYS A 462 28.02 -26.88 43.12
CA LYS A 462 27.49 -27.30 44.43
C LYS A 462 28.47 -27.10 45.59
N ASP A 463 29.73 -26.76 45.30
CA ASP A 463 30.78 -26.52 46.31
C ASP A 463 31.23 -25.06 46.28
N GLU A 464 30.94 -24.33 47.36
CA GLU A 464 31.19 -22.88 47.48
C GLU A 464 32.68 -22.51 47.54
N ASP A 465 33.56 -23.47 47.85
CA ASP A 465 35.00 -23.21 48.09
C ASP A 465 35.87 -23.28 46.83
N LYS A 466 35.39 -23.83 45.70
CA LYS A 466 36.11 -23.83 44.40
C LYS A 466 35.58 -22.79 43.41
N ALA A 467 34.54 -22.04 43.78
CA ALA A 467 33.85 -21.08 42.91
C ALA A 467 34.62 -19.75 42.73
N LYS A 468 35.53 -19.40 43.65
CA LYS A 468 36.26 -18.11 43.60
C LYS A 468 37.35 -18.06 42.50
N ASP A 469 37.92 -19.21 42.11
CA ASP A 469 39.03 -19.25 41.14
C ASP A 469 38.62 -19.58 39.70
N LYS A 470 37.33 -19.85 39.44
CA LYS A 470 36.80 -20.16 38.10
C LYS A 470 35.46 -19.47 37.80
N ALA A 471 35.31 -18.21 38.21
CA ALA A 471 34.24 -17.39 37.68
C ALA A 471 34.44 -17.27 36.15
N ARG A 472 33.54 -17.87 35.35
CA ARG A 472 33.49 -17.57 33.90
C ARG A 472 33.44 -16.04 33.76
N ASP A 473 34.33 -15.49 32.94
CA ASP A 473 34.52 -14.05 32.81
C ASP A 473 33.17 -13.31 32.66
N PRO A 474 33.01 -12.12 33.27
CA PRO A 474 31.85 -11.25 33.08
C PRO A 474 31.72 -10.68 31.64
N SER A 475 32.41 -11.29 30.67
CA SER A 475 32.61 -10.84 29.29
C SER A 475 31.50 -11.27 28.32
N GLU A 476 30.75 -12.35 28.59
CA GLU A 476 29.64 -12.79 27.71
C GLU A 476 28.34 -11.96 27.85
N GLN A 477 28.36 -10.99 28.76
CA GLN A 477 27.25 -10.08 29.07
C GLN A 477 27.11 -8.93 28.08
N VAL A 478 28.23 -8.60 27.45
CA VAL A 478 28.34 -7.53 26.48
C VAL A 478 28.70 -8.20 25.17
N LEU A 479 27.87 -7.95 24.16
CA LEU A 479 28.19 -8.37 22.82
C LEU A 479 29.27 -7.44 22.27
N TYR A 480 30.37 -8.01 21.82
CA TYR A 480 31.48 -7.28 21.23
C TYR A 480 31.82 -7.89 19.87
N VAL A 481 31.56 -7.11 18.82
CA VAL A 481 32.00 -7.38 17.46
C VAL A 481 33.17 -6.45 17.19
N HIS A 482 34.30 -6.99 16.74
CA HIS A 482 35.47 -6.23 16.35
C HIS A 482 35.86 -6.63 14.94
N ASP A 483 35.96 -5.64 14.05
CA ASP A 483 36.27 -5.85 12.63
C ASP A 483 35.44 -6.98 11.99
N ASN A 484 34.11 -6.93 12.17
CA ASN A 484 33.11 -7.95 11.76
C ASN A 484 33.20 -9.31 12.48
N GLU A 485 34.19 -9.54 13.35
CA GLU A 485 34.31 -10.76 14.13
C GLU A 485 33.52 -10.69 15.44
N LEU A 486 32.61 -11.64 15.64
CA LEU A 486 31.90 -11.76 16.91
C LEU A 486 32.80 -12.45 17.95
N ILE A 487 33.50 -11.65 18.75
CA ILE A 487 34.48 -12.14 19.73
C ILE A 487 33.79 -12.59 21.02
N LYS A 488 32.87 -11.75 21.57
CA LYS A 488 32.28 -11.96 22.90
C LYS A 488 30.78 -11.75 22.90
N GLY A 489 30.11 -12.47 23.80
CA GLY A 489 28.69 -12.31 24.09
C GLY A 489 27.76 -13.06 23.14
N MET A 490 26.48 -13.11 23.54
CA MET A 490 25.43 -13.81 22.80
C MET A 490 24.51 -12.84 22.06
N ILE A 491 23.96 -13.29 20.95
CA ILE A 491 22.94 -12.55 20.22
C ILE A 491 21.58 -12.80 20.88
N ASP A 492 21.02 -11.75 21.47
CA ASP A 492 19.70 -11.76 22.08
C ASP A 492 18.79 -10.67 21.50
N LYS A 493 17.64 -10.44 22.13
CA LYS A 493 16.66 -9.42 21.70
C LYS A 493 17.25 -8.00 21.62
N ALA A 494 18.26 -7.65 22.42
CA ALA A 494 18.86 -6.31 22.38
C ALA A 494 19.54 -6.04 21.02
N GLN A 495 20.08 -7.08 20.38
CA GLN A 495 20.84 -6.95 19.14
C GLN A 495 19.99 -6.68 17.90
N PHE A 496 18.68 -6.94 17.98
CA PHE A 496 17.69 -6.58 16.96
C PHE A 496 16.99 -5.24 17.26
N GLY A 497 17.31 -4.61 18.40
CA GLY A 497 16.74 -3.33 18.82
C GLY A 497 17.68 -2.15 18.60
N LYS A 498 17.44 -1.07 19.34
CA LYS A 498 18.24 0.16 19.27
C LYS A 498 19.70 -0.10 19.60
N TYR A 499 20.59 0.42 18.75
CA TYR A 499 22.06 0.26 18.83
C TYR A 499 22.55 -1.19 18.81
N GLY A 500 21.71 -2.14 18.37
CA GLY A 500 22.13 -3.51 18.13
C GLY A 500 22.91 -3.67 16.82
N ILE A 501 23.32 -4.90 16.53
CA ILE A 501 24.06 -5.27 15.31
C ILE A 501 23.30 -4.83 14.05
N VAL A 502 22.01 -5.13 13.96
CA VAL A 502 21.21 -4.83 12.76
C VAL A 502 21.03 -3.32 12.57
N HIS A 503 20.87 -2.57 13.67
CA HIS A 503 20.79 -1.11 13.61
C HIS A 503 22.13 -0.47 13.19
N THR A 504 23.25 -1.04 13.67
CA THR A 504 24.59 -0.58 13.28
C THR A 504 24.84 -0.81 11.79
N VAL A 505 24.44 -1.98 11.28
CA VAL A 505 24.54 -2.29 9.84
C VAL A 505 23.64 -1.38 9.01
N HIS A 506 22.44 -1.05 9.51
CA HIS A 506 21.56 -0.08 8.87
C HIS A 506 22.20 1.30 8.75
N GLU A 507 22.87 1.77 9.82
CA GLU A 507 23.50 3.10 9.85
C GLU A 507 24.75 3.16 8.96
N LEU A 508 25.61 2.13 8.99
CA LEU A 508 26.89 2.13 8.27
C LEU A 508 26.77 1.73 6.80
N TYR A 509 25.91 0.76 6.48
CA TYR A 509 25.82 0.15 5.14
C TYR A 509 24.44 0.30 4.48
N GLY A 510 23.52 0.99 5.14
CA GLY A 510 22.19 1.30 4.62
C GLY A 510 21.12 0.23 4.86
N ALA A 511 19.89 0.61 4.52
CA ALA A 511 18.67 -0.16 4.82
C ALA A 511 18.58 -1.49 4.07
N GLU A 512 19.09 -1.56 2.83
CA GLU A 512 19.04 -2.79 2.02
C GLU A 512 19.91 -3.88 2.62
N THR A 513 21.15 -3.55 2.99
CA THR A 513 22.12 -4.44 3.65
C THR A 513 21.57 -4.95 4.99
N ALA A 514 20.94 -4.08 5.78
CA ALA A 514 20.28 -4.48 7.03
C ALA A 514 19.11 -5.46 6.79
N GLY A 515 18.32 -5.24 5.74
CA GLY A 515 17.23 -6.15 5.33
C GLY A 515 17.75 -7.53 4.90
N VAL A 516 18.85 -7.58 4.15
CA VAL A 516 19.53 -8.82 3.75
C VAL A 516 20.06 -9.56 4.98
N LEU A 517 20.74 -8.85 5.89
CA LEU A 517 21.24 -9.42 7.14
C LEU A 517 20.11 -10.02 7.98
N LEU A 518 19.01 -9.28 8.15
CA LEU A 518 17.86 -9.73 8.92
C LEU A 518 17.22 -10.98 8.30
N SER A 519 17.17 -11.07 6.97
CA SER A 519 16.69 -12.24 6.24
C SER A 519 17.63 -13.45 6.40
N ALA A 520 18.95 -13.23 6.33
CA ALA A 520 19.96 -14.28 6.51
C ALA A 520 19.92 -14.84 7.94
N PHE A 521 19.82 -13.96 8.94
CA PHE A 521 19.66 -14.34 10.34
C PHE A 521 18.36 -15.12 10.60
N SER A 522 17.24 -14.72 9.98
CA SER A 522 15.99 -15.48 10.10
C SER A 522 16.19 -16.93 9.67
N ARG A 523 16.67 -17.15 8.44
CA ARG A 523 16.92 -18.48 7.88
C ARG A 523 17.90 -19.28 8.74
N LEU A 524 18.99 -18.65 9.17
CA LEU A 524 19.99 -19.28 10.04
C LEU A 524 19.35 -19.82 11.31
N PHE A 525 18.63 -18.97 12.05
CA PHE A 525 18.08 -19.37 13.34
C PHE A 525 16.92 -20.35 13.20
N THR A 526 16.16 -20.30 12.10
CA THR A 526 15.21 -21.37 11.75
C THR A 526 15.91 -22.71 11.56
N MET A 527 17.03 -22.75 10.81
CA MET A 527 17.79 -23.99 10.59
C MET A 527 18.42 -24.53 11.88
N VAL A 528 18.92 -23.65 12.75
CA VAL A 528 19.48 -24.04 14.05
C VAL A 528 18.43 -24.76 14.91
N LEU A 529 17.20 -24.26 14.91
CA LEU A 529 16.11 -24.86 15.68
C LEU A 529 15.60 -26.17 15.07
N GLN A 530 15.64 -26.34 13.76
CA GLN A 530 15.27 -27.60 13.11
C GLN A 530 16.25 -28.74 13.36
N ARG A 531 17.48 -28.43 13.80
CA ARG A 531 18.49 -29.41 14.19
C ARG A 531 18.25 -29.96 15.61
N GLY A 532 17.74 -29.13 16.51
CA GLY A 532 17.50 -29.48 17.91
C GLY A 532 16.23 -30.28 18.06
#